data_AF-A0A7D6DJK7-F1
#
_entry.id   AF-A0A7D6DJK7-F1
#
_cell.length_a   1.000
_cell.length_b   1.000
_cell.length_c   1.000
_cell.angle_alpha   90.00
_cell.angle_beta   90.00
_cell.angle_gamma   90.00
#
_symmetry.space_group_name_H-M   'P 1'
#
loop_
_entity.id
_entity.type
_entity.pdbx_description
1 polymer ?
#
loop_
_entity_poly.entity_id
_entity_poly.type
_entity_poly.pdbx_seq_one_letter_code
_entity_poly.pdbx_strand_id
1 'polypeptide(L)'
;MACALMNKILTVPLLMFAISAFDNDMDNAAKEGYDLAEQTQKQAESTLNDFQPQKELPNFTANPNEADFYQDASKIGNAANQSLNDSDLGQLAVETYINNPKDKIDWQSDMVKNSQTIQENAEGITAGSAEQCSKKSISQSSFKEHVCER
;
A
#
# COMPACT_ATOMS: atom_id res chain seq x y z
N MET A 1 -68.86 58.83 -11.37
CA MET A 1 -69.01 57.45 -11.90
C MET A 1 -68.60 57.48 -13.36
N ALA A 2 -67.76 56.52 -13.78
CA ALA A 2 -66.98 56.46 -15.04
C ALA A 2 -65.85 57.51 -15.11
N CYS A 3 -64.59 57.22 -15.40
CA CYS A 3 -64.03 56.13 -16.20
C CYS A 3 -62.64 55.73 -15.65
N ALA A 4 -62.61 54.84 -14.66
CA ALA A 4 -61.39 54.23 -14.12
C ALA A 4 -60.84 53.11 -15.03
N LEU A 5 -61.00 53.20 -16.35
CA LEU A 5 -60.85 52.03 -17.24
C LEU A 5 -59.85 52.16 -18.40
N MET A 6 -59.22 53.31 -18.65
CA MET A 6 -58.28 53.42 -19.79
C MET A 6 -56.82 53.73 -19.40
N ASN A 7 -56.46 53.64 -18.12
CA ASN A 7 -55.05 53.67 -17.69
C ASN A 7 -54.36 52.28 -17.80
N LYS A 8 -55.04 51.27 -18.35
CA LYS A 8 -54.54 49.90 -18.53
C LYS A 8 -54.23 49.53 -19.99
N ILE A 9 -54.54 50.38 -20.96
CA ILE A 9 -54.33 50.07 -22.38
C ILE A 9 -52.93 50.52 -22.84
N LEU A 10 -52.32 51.51 -22.17
CA LEU A 10 -51.00 52.03 -22.53
C LEU A 10 -49.82 51.29 -21.88
N THR A 11 -50.05 50.41 -20.90
CA THR A 11 -48.98 49.68 -20.20
C THR A 11 -48.63 48.34 -20.84
N VAL A 12 -49.48 47.81 -21.73
CA VAL A 12 -49.24 46.52 -22.41
C VAL A 12 -48.32 46.64 -23.64
N PRO A 13 -48.39 47.68 -24.51
CA PRO A 13 -47.48 47.78 -25.65
C PRO A 13 -46.05 48.21 -25.27
N LEU A 14 -45.86 48.84 -24.11
CA LEU A 14 -44.52 49.21 -23.61
C LEU A 14 -43.74 47.98 -23.12
N LEU A 15 -44.43 46.95 -22.61
CA LEU A 15 -43.78 45.71 -22.15
C LEU A 15 -43.38 44.77 -23.30
N MET A 16 -44.05 44.87 -24.46
CA MET A 16 -43.70 44.06 -25.65
C MET A 16 -42.56 44.65 -26.47
N PHE A 17 -42.22 45.93 -26.32
CA PHE A 17 -41.09 46.56 -27.01
C PHE A 17 -39.74 46.30 -26.30
N ALA A 18 -39.77 45.86 -25.05
CA ALA A 18 -38.56 45.53 -24.30
C ALA A 18 -37.96 44.18 -24.72
N ILE A 19 -38.74 43.27 -25.33
CA ILE A 19 -38.28 41.90 -25.62
C ILE A 19 -37.41 41.82 -26.89
N SER A 20 -37.49 42.81 -27.79
CA SER A 20 -36.73 42.83 -29.04
C SER A 20 -35.32 43.44 -28.95
N ALA A 21 -34.83 43.72 -27.74
CA ALA A 21 -33.50 44.32 -27.54
C ALA A 21 -32.41 43.34 -27.06
N PHE A 22 -32.75 42.07 -26.79
CA PHE A 22 -31.84 41.11 -26.15
C PHE A 22 -31.19 40.09 -27.10
N ASP A 23 -31.54 40.05 -28.38
CA ASP A 23 -30.96 39.08 -29.33
C ASP A 23 -29.51 39.43 -29.70
N ASN A 24 -29.23 40.71 -30.00
CA ASN A 24 -27.88 41.15 -30.38
C ASN A 24 -26.87 41.08 -29.22
N ASP A 25 -27.34 41.19 -27.99
CA ASP A 25 -26.48 41.21 -26.79
C ASP A 25 -26.02 39.80 -26.41
N MET A 26 -26.86 38.77 -26.65
CA MET A 26 -26.50 37.37 -26.46
C MET A 26 -25.48 36.89 -27.50
N ASP A 27 -25.65 37.25 -28.78
CA ASP A 27 -24.69 36.92 -29.83
C ASP A 27 -23.35 37.62 -29.64
N ASN A 28 -23.36 38.88 -29.18
CA ASN A 28 -22.15 39.62 -28.84
C ASN A 28 -21.45 39.01 -27.61
N ALA A 29 -22.19 38.70 -26.54
CA ALA A 29 -21.61 38.05 -25.36
C ALA A 29 -21.05 36.65 -25.68
N ALA A 30 -21.72 35.88 -26.55
CA ALA A 30 -21.21 34.62 -27.04
C ALA A 30 -19.92 34.81 -27.84
N LYS A 31 -19.88 35.78 -28.76
CA LYS A 31 -18.70 36.13 -29.55
C LYS A 31 -17.52 36.58 -28.67
N GLU A 32 -17.77 37.45 -27.70
CA GLU A 32 -16.77 37.87 -26.71
C GLU A 32 -16.21 36.68 -25.91
N GLY A 33 -17.08 35.73 -25.54
CA GLY A 33 -16.68 34.49 -24.89
C GLY A 33 -15.78 33.62 -25.78
N TYR A 34 -16.11 33.48 -27.06
CA TYR A 34 -15.29 32.74 -28.02
C TYR A 34 -13.94 33.44 -28.28
N ASP A 35 -13.94 34.75 -28.47
CA ASP A 35 -12.73 35.53 -28.71
C ASP A 35 -11.79 35.46 -27.50
N LEU A 36 -12.33 35.51 -26.27
CA LEU A 36 -11.56 35.31 -25.04
C LEU A 36 -10.99 33.88 -24.95
N ALA A 37 -11.77 32.86 -25.28
CA ALA A 37 -11.31 31.47 -25.26
C ALA A 37 -10.18 31.25 -26.29
N GLU A 38 -10.33 31.77 -27.50
CA GLU A 38 -9.31 31.70 -28.56
C GLU A 38 -8.04 32.45 -28.16
N GLN A 39 -8.17 33.65 -27.58
CA GLN A 39 -7.03 34.41 -27.10
C GLN A 39 -6.30 33.68 -25.96
N THR A 40 -7.04 33.12 -25.01
CA THR A 40 -6.48 32.36 -23.89
C THR A 40 -5.75 31.12 -24.39
N GLN A 41 -6.32 30.40 -25.36
CA GLN A 41 -5.68 29.25 -25.99
C GLN A 41 -4.38 29.65 -26.69
N LYS A 42 -4.39 30.69 -27.53
CA LYS A 42 -3.18 31.17 -28.22
C LYS A 42 -2.10 31.60 -27.25
N GLN A 43 -2.46 32.26 -26.16
CA GLN A 43 -1.52 32.66 -25.12
C GLN A 43 -0.91 31.45 -24.41
N ALA A 44 -1.72 30.43 -24.09
CA ALA A 44 -1.24 29.19 -23.49
C ALA A 44 -0.30 28.44 -24.44
N GLU A 45 -0.68 28.31 -25.72
CA GLU A 45 0.16 27.68 -26.75
C GLU A 45 1.48 28.41 -26.93
N SER A 46 1.47 29.74 -27.01
CA SER A 46 2.72 30.53 -27.09
C SER A 46 3.61 30.27 -25.88
N THR A 47 3.03 30.29 -24.68
CA THR A 47 3.78 30.06 -23.43
C THR A 47 4.43 28.68 -23.41
N LEU A 48 3.72 27.65 -23.86
CA LEU A 48 4.24 26.28 -23.91
C LEU A 48 5.28 26.09 -25.03
N ASN A 49 5.11 26.73 -26.18
CA ASN A 49 6.08 26.68 -27.28
C ASN A 49 7.40 27.39 -26.93
N ASP A 50 7.32 28.48 -26.18
CA ASP A 50 8.49 29.25 -25.73
C ASP A 50 9.14 28.65 -24.47
N PHE A 51 8.48 27.70 -23.80
CA PHE A 51 9.01 27.05 -22.61
C PHE A 51 10.25 26.22 -22.95
N GLN A 52 11.38 26.55 -22.33
CA GLN A 52 12.65 25.82 -22.48
C GLN A 52 12.98 25.11 -21.16
N PRO A 53 12.62 23.81 -21.03
CA PRO A 53 12.79 23.06 -19.78
C PRO A 53 14.22 23.12 -19.23
N GLN A 54 15.23 23.15 -20.11
CA GLN A 54 16.65 23.21 -19.75
C GLN A 54 17.05 24.51 -19.04
N LYS A 55 16.30 25.60 -19.22
CA LYS A 55 16.58 26.91 -18.61
C LYS A 55 15.73 27.15 -17.37
N GLU A 56 14.49 26.70 -17.41
CA GLU A 56 13.48 27.01 -16.38
C GLU A 56 13.45 25.97 -15.25
N LEU A 57 13.88 24.73 -15.51
CA LEU A 57 13.82 23.64 -14.53
C LEU A 57 15.24 23.26 -14.05
N PRO A 58 15.53 23.37 -12.75
CA PRO A 58 16.82 22.94 -12.21
C PRO A 58 16.97 21.42 -12.37
N ASN A 59 18.17 21.00 -12.81
CA ASN A 59 18.53 19.59 -13.05
C ASN A 59 17.71 18.87 -14.14
N PHE A 60 16.99 19.61 -14.99
CA PHE A 60 16.28 18.98 -16.10
C PHE A 60 17.26 18.36 -17.10
N THR A 61 17.05 17.08 -17.38
CA THR A 61 17.76 16.32 -18.41
C THR A 61 16.72 15.70 -19.32
N ALA A 62 16.80 15.97 -20.63
CA ALA A 62 15.81 15.46 -21.59
C ALA A 62 15.81 13.93 -21.72
N ASN A 63 16.97 13.30 -21.48
CA ASN A 63 17.13 11.85 -21.43
C ASN A 63 17.90 11.48 -20.15
N PRO A 64 17.22 11.41 -19.00
CA PRO A 64 17.87 10.99 -17.76
C PRO A 64 18.32 9.53 -17.90
N ASN A 65 19.38 9.13 -17.20
CA ASN A 65 19.89 7.75 -17.24
C ASN A 65 18.80 6.75 -16.82
N GLU A 66 17.87 7.18 -15.99
CA GLU A 66 16.74 6.42 -15.49
C GLU A 66 15.66 6.15 -16.55
N ALA A 67 15.62 6.93 -17.65
CA ALA A 67 14.67 6.73 -18.75
C ALA A 67 14.79 5.33 -19.37
N ASP A 68 16.00 4.78 -19.37
CA ASP A 68 16.30 3.44 -19.86
C ASP A 68 15.58 2.33 -19.07
N PHE A 69 15.30 2.56 -17.78
CA PHE A 69 14.61 1.58 -16.93
C PHE A 69 13.10 1.53 -17.19
N TYR A 70 12.50 2.60 -17.71
CA TYR A 70 11.07 2.63 -18.03
C TYR A 70 10.72 1.78 -19.26
N GLN A 71 11.68 1.62 -20.18
CA GLN A 71 11.49 0.85 -21.40
C GLN A 71 11.79 -0.64 -21.21
N ASP A 72 12.66 -0.97 -20.25
CA ASP A 72 13.07 -2.35 -19.99
C ASP A 72 13.35 -2.58 -18.49
N ALA A 73 12.41 -3.26 -17.83
CA ALA A 73 12.52 -3.59 -16.42
C ALA A 73 13.69 -4.56 -16.12
N SER A 74 14.19 -5.32 -17.11
CA SER A 74 15.33 -6.21 -16.90
C SER A 74 16.64 -5.45 -16.62
N LYS A 75 16.74 -4.21 -17.13
CA LYS A 75 17.88 -3.32 -16.86
C LYS A 75 17.97 -2.94 -15.38
N ILE A 76 16.85 -2.89 -14.65
CA ILE A 76 16.84 -2.66 -13.20
C ILE A 76 17.52 -3.83 -12.48
N GLY A 77 17.18 -5.06 -12.85
CA GLY A 77 17.79 -6.26 -12.28
C GLY A 77 19.29 -6.33 -12.55
N ASN A 78 19.73 -5.96 -13.76
CA ASN A 78 21.14 -5.92 -14.12
C ASN A 78 21.90 -4.82 -13.35
N ALA A 79 21.34 -3.62 -13.27
CA ALA A 79 21.94 -2.52 -12.52
C ALA A 79 22.02 -2.81 -11.01
N ALA A 80 20.99 -3.46 -10.45
CA ALA A 80 20.99 -3.89 -9.06
C ALA A 80 22.08 -4.94 -8.78
N ASN A 81 22.21 -5.95 -9.65
CA ASN A 81 23.27 -6.94 -9.52
C ASN A 81 24.66 -6.30 -9.67
N GLN A 82 24.82 -5.37 -10.60
CA GLN A 82 26.09 -4.67 -10.77
C GLN A 82 26.43 -3.85 -9.50
N SER A 83 25.47 -3.09 -8.97
CA SER A 83 25.65 -2.33 -7.72
C SER A 83 25.99 -3.22 -6.52
N LEU A 84 25.36 -4.41 -6.41
CA LEU A 84 25.69 -5.38 -5.36
C LEU A 84 27.10 -5.97 -5.50
N ASN A 85 27.67 -6.04 -6.69
CA ASN A 85 29.04 -6.54 -6.89
C ASN A 85 30.09 -5.41 -6.77
N ASP A 86 29.76 -4.21 -7.25
CA ASP A 86 30.72 -3.11 -7.36
C ASP A 86 30.78 -2.25 -6.08
N SER A 87 29.74 -2.26 -5.25
CA SER A 87 29.72 -1.44 -4.02
C SER A 87 30.47 -2.09 -2.86
N ASP A 88 31.14 -1.27 -2.05
CA ASP A 88 31.83 -1.70 -0.82
C ASP A 88 30.89 -2.44 0.14
N LEU A 89 29.63 -1.99 0.24
CA LEU A 89 28.63 -2.64 1.07
C LEU A 89 28.24 -4.02 0.53
N GLY A 90 28.09 -4.13 -0.78
CA GLY A 90 27.78 -5.41 -1.44
C GLY A 90 28.93 -6.40 -1.30
N GLN A 91 30.17 -5.95 -1.49
CA GLN A 91 31.36 -6.75 -1.24
C GLN A 91 31.47 -7.18 0.22
N LEU A 92 31.24 -6.27 1.17
CA LEU A 92 31.24 -6.59 2.60
C LEU A 92 30.14 -7.60 2.95
N ALA A 93 28.95 -7.49 2.37
CA ALA A 93 27.87 -8.44 2.59
C ALA A 93 28.23 -9.84 2.10
N VAL A 94 28.83 -9.94 0.91
CA VAL A 94 29.33 -11.21 0.34
C VAL A 94 30.48 -11.76 1.17
N GLU A 95 31.44 -10.92 1.53
CA GLU A 95 32.58 -11.30 2.36
C GLU A 95 32.15 -11.78 3.73
N THR A 96 31.21 -11.06 4.37
CA THR A 96 30.62 -11.47 5.64
C THR A 96 29.91 -12.80 5.47
N TYR A 97 29.11 -13.00 4.44
CA TYR A 97 28.41 -14.27 4.21
C TYR A 97 29.39 -15.45 4.04
N ILE A 98 30.45 -15.26 3.26
CA ILE A 98 31.45 -16.31 2.99
C ILE A 98 32.30 -16.61 4.23
N ASN A 99 32.71 -15.56 4.96
CA ASN A 99 33.63 -15.68 6.07
C ASN A 99 32.94 -15.81 7.43
N ASN A 100 31.62 -15.71 7.50
CA ASN A 100 30.88 -15.93 8.74
C ASN A 100 31.16 -17.36 9.20
N PRO A 101 31.74 -17.57 10.39
CA PRO A 101 31.95 -18.91 10.91
C PRO A 101 30.62 -19.64 10.94
N LYS A 102 30.62 -20.87 10.42
CA LYS A 102 29.43 -21.74 10.50
C LYS A 102 28.99 -21.83 11.96
N ASP A 103 27.68 -21.67 12.18
CA ASP A 103 27.09 -21.94 13.48
C ASP A 103 27.54 -23.32 13.94
N LYS A 104 28.18 -23.35 15.11
CA LYS A 104 28.62 -24.61 15.71
C LYS A 104 27.39 -25.25 16.33
N ILE A 105 27.02 -26.42 15.82
CA ILE A 105 26.03 -27.27 16.48
C ILE A 105 26.62 -27.65 17.84
N ASP A 106 25.98 -27.21 18.91
CA ASP A 106 26.29 -27.69 20.25
C ASP A 106 25.72 -29.09 20.42
N TRP A 107 26.56 -30.09 20.18
CA TRP A 107 26.25 -31.51 20.38
C TRP A 107 25.97 -31.85 21.85
N GLN A 108 26.31 -30.96 22.78
CA GLN A 108 26.02 -31.11 24.20
C GLN A 108 24.78 -30.34 24.63
N SER A 109 24.09 -29.67 23.71
CA SER A 109 22.82 -28.99 24.01
C SER A 109 21.77 -29.99 24.48
N ASP A 110 20.87 -29.52 25.35
CA ASP A 110 19.79 -30.33 25.89
C ASP A 110 18.88 -30.87 24.77
N MET A 111 18.71 -30.10 23.68
CA MET A 111 17.93 -30.53 22.53
C MET A 111 18.56 -31.77 21.86
N VAL A 112 19.87 -31.74 21.58
CA VAL A 112 20.58 -32.87 20.96
C VAL A 112 20.62 -34.09 21.87
N LYS A 113 20.90 -33.88 23.16
CA LYS A 113 20.90 -34.97 24.16
C LYS A 113 19.53 -35.63 24.29
N ASN A 114 18.47 -34.83 24.32
CA ASN A 114 17.11 -35.36 24.39
C ASN A 114 16.74 -36.13 23.11
N SER A 115 17.12 -35.63 21.94
CA SER A 115 16.91 -36.36 20.68
C SER A 115 17.67 -37.69 20.65
N GLN A 116 18.92 -37.73 21.11
CA GLN A 116 19.69 -38.97 21.23
C GLN A 116 19.06 -39.94 22.23
N THR A 117 18.61 -39.43 23.39
CA THR A 117 17.90 -40.24 24.39
C THR A 117 16.63 -40.86 23.82
N ILE A 118 15.85 -40.09 23.03
CA ILE A 118 14.65 -40.61 22.35
C ILE A 118 15.02 -41.68 21.32
N GLN A 119 16.10 -41.47 20.57
CA GLN A 119 16.58 -42.44 19.58
C GLN A 119 17.03 -43.75 20.23
N GLU A 120 17.80 -43.67 21.31
CA GLU A 120 18.28 -44.82 22.08
C GLU A 120 17.13 -45.59 22.75
N ASN A 121 16.09 -44.88 23.19
CA ASN A 121 14.92 -45.47 23.85
C ASN A 121 13.72 -45.64 22.89
N ALA A 122 13.94 -45.53 21.57
CA ALA A 122 12.86 -45.53 20.59
C ALA A 122 12.02 -46.81 20.66
N GLU A 123 12.66 -47.96 20.91
CA GLU A 123 11.95 -49.23 21.10
C GLU A 123 11.04 -49.22 22.34
N GLY A 124 11.50 -48.72 23.48
CA GLY A 124 10.66 -48.62 24.69
C GLY A 124 9.53 -47.59 24.58
N ILE A 125 9.78 -46.48 23.88
CA ILE A 125 8.79 -45.41 23.65
C ILE A 125 7.70 -45.87 22.67
N THR A 126 8.08 -46.57 21.60
CA THR A 126 7.15 -47.00 20.53
C THR A 126 6.50 -48.36 20.80
N ALA A 127 7.13 -49.25 21.57
CA ALA A 127 6.59 -50.57 21.91
C ALA A 127 5.51 -50.53 23.01
N GLY A 128 5.19 -49.34 23.56
CA GLY A 128 4.14 -49.20 24.58
C GLY A 128 4.45 -49.94 25.89
N SER A 129 5.72 -50.21 26.17
CA SER A 129 6.16 -50.94 27.37
C SER A 129 6.28 -50.05 28.62
N ALA A 130 5.71 -48.85 28.61
CA ALA A 130 5.45 -48.14 29.86
C ALA A 130 4.62 -49.07 30.73
N GLU A 131 5.13 -49.46 31.91
CA GLU A 131 4.48 -50.40 32.82
C GLU A 131 2.99 -50.07 32.93
N GLN A 132 2.15 -50.84 32.25
CA GLN A 132 0.72 -50.66 32.29
C GLN A 132 0.30 -50.92 33.74
N CYS A 133 -0.21 -49.89 34.39
CA CYS A 133 -0.64 -49.86 35.79
C CYS A 133 -1.02 -51.25 36.33
N SER A 134 -0.17 -51.83 37.18
CA SER A 134 -0.50 -53.12 37.79
C SER A 134 -1.55 -52.93 38.88
N LYS A 135 -2.61 -53.74 38.84
CA LYS A 135 -3.72 -53.68 39.78
C LYS A 135 -3.23 -54.09 41.17
N LYS A 136 -2.96 -53.11 42.05
CA LYS A 136 -2.59 -53.36 43.45
C LYS A 136 -3.84 -53.66 44.27
N SER A 137 -3.92 -54.84 44.89
CA SER A 137 -4.93 -55.15 45.90
C SER A 137 -4.56 -54.46 47.21
N ILE A 138 -5.25 -53.38 47.56
CA ILE A 138 -5.12 -52.74 48.87
C ILE A 138 -6.03 -53.49 49.85
N SER A 139 -5.46 -54.16 50.86
CA SER A 139 -6.26 -54.68 51.98
C SER A 139 -6.53 -53.55 52.96
N GLN A 140 -7.74 -52.97 52.92
CA GLN A 140 -8.20 -52.06 53.97
C GLN A 140 -8.77 -52.87 55.14
N SER A 141 -8.08 -52.87 56.27
CA SER A 141 -8.62 -53.34 57.54
C SER A 141 -9.35 -52.19 58.24
N SER A 142 -10.68 -52.22 58.27
CA SER A 142 -11.48 -51.28 59.07
C SER A 142 -11.71 -51.85 60.47
N PHE A 143 -11.27 -51.15 61.50
CA PHE A 143 -11.60 -51.48 62.89
C PHE A 143 -12.79 -50.62 63.33
N LYS A 144 -13.89 -51.25 63.74
CA LYS A 144 -15.00 -50.56 64.41
C LYS A 144 -14.96 -50.94 65.88
N GLU A 145 -14.65 -49.99 66.74
CA GLU A 145 -14.84 -50.15 68.19
C GLU A 145 -16.31 -49.87 68.53
N HIS A 146 -16.93 -50.79 69.27
CA HIS A 146 -18.21 -50.58 69.92
C HIS A 146 -17.96 -50.45 71.42
N VAL A 147 -18.18 -49.25 71.97
CA VAL A 147 -18.20 -49.02 73.41
C VAL A 147 -19.64 -49.15 73.88
N CYS A 148 -19.91 -50.13 74.73
CA CYS A 148 -21.16 -50.19 75.49
C CYS A 148 -20.94 -49.42 76.80
N GLU A 149 -21.68 -48.34 77.02
CA GLU A 149 -21.75 -47.67 78.32
C GLU A 149 -22.47 -48.59 79.33
N ARG A 150 -21.99 -48.61 80.57
CA ARG A 150 -22.48 -49.45 81.67
C ARG A 150 -23.80 -48.97 82.24
#